data_AF-A0A661C2M4-F1
#
_entry.id   AF-A0A661C2M4-F1
#
_cell.length_a   1.000
_cell.length_b   1.000
_cell.length_c   1.000
_cell.angle_alpha   90.00
_cell.angle_beta   90.00
_cell.angle_gamma   90.00
#
_symmetry.space_group_name_H-M   'P 1'
#
loop_
_entity.id
_entity.type
_entity.pdbx_description
1 polymer ?
#
loop_
_entity_poly.entity_id
_entity_poly.type
_entity_poly.pdbx_seq_one_letter_code
_entity_poly.pdbx_strand_id
1 'polypeptide(L)'
;PELGITDTTSTAGFDEQIALTQNFLGSAASLTVPALVTNGNNLEFNVEVTNNAGHKVPSAYPSRRVWLHVVVKNAENQIIFESGKPDARGYISTDAARLKADCMAGHKLEGFDSSLCYEPHRDVINDQSQIAIYETVLGDVHDNITHILLQGSQYLKDNRIPPAGFTNSKATTIEPQTVPSGVSGDNDFNCVSTGEGCGIDTVHYQVNIEGQSGPYTVDVRLLYQATQPGFVDGMHNVGDRVNRFKVMYDAVPPSVEVLATATK
;
A
#
# COMPACT_ATOMS: atom_id res chain seq x y z
N PRO A 1 -12.57 -38.29 2.43
CA PRO A 1 -13.01 -37.65 1.18
C PRO A 1 -11.91 -36.71 0.69
N GLU A 2 -10.98 -37.27 -0.08
CA GLU A 2 -9.98 -36.50 -0.82
C GLU A 2 -10.71 -35.56 -1.78
N LEU A 3 -10.27 -34.31 -1.84
CA LEU A 3 -10.91 -33.20 -2.53
C LEU A 3 -10.89 -33.31 -4.07
N GLY A 4 -10.79 -34.51 -4.65
CA GLY A 4 -10.78 -34.73 -6.11
C GLY A 4 -9.55 -34.15 -6.83
N ILE A 5 -8.43 -34.00 -6.11
CA ILE A 5 -7.25 -33.25 -6.58
C ILE A 5 -6.06 -34.13 -6.98
N THR A 6 -6.08 -35.43 -6.65
CA THR A 6 -4.93 -36.33 -6.76
C THR A 6 -4.42 -36.53 -8.19
N ASP A 7 -5.29 -36.42 -9.19
CA ASP A 7 -4.94 -36.63 -10.61
C ASP A 7 -5.16 -35.38 -11.49
N THR A 8 -5.57 -34.25 -10.89
CA THR A 8 -5.93 -33.01 -11.61
C THR A 8 -5.06 -31.81 -11.25
N THR A 9 -4.21 -31.92 -10.22
CA THR A 9 -3.24 -30.88 -9.87
C THR A 9 -1.82 -31.37 -10.04
N SER A 10 -1.10 -30.76 -10.98
CA SER A 10 0.33 -30.93 -11.17
C SER A 10 1.05 -29.65 -10.72
N THR A 11 2.34 -29.75 -10.41
CA THR A 11 3.18 -28.56 -10.16
C THR A 11 3.09 -27.57 -11.33
N ALA A 12 3.16 -28.08 -12.57
CA ALA A 12 3.02 -27.25 -13.77
C ALA A 12 1.66 -26.54 -13.86
N GLY A 13 0.57 -27.20 -13.43
CA GLY A 13 -0.75 -26.57 -13.36
C GLY A 13 -0.82 -25.46 -12.31
N PHE A 14 -0.17 -25.62 -11.15
CA PHE A 14 -0.04 -24.54 -10.17
C PHE A 14 0.78 -23.38 -10.70
N ASP A 15 1.91 -23.65 -11.36
CA ASP A 15 2.76 -22.62 -11.96
C ASP A 15 1.99 -21.81 -13.02
N GLU A 16 1.17 -22.48 -13.84
CA GLU A 16 0.28 -21.81 -14.81
C GLU A 16 -0.75 -20.91 -14.11
N GLN A 17 -1.41 -21.39 -13.05
CA GLN A 17 -2.39 -20.57 -12.30
C GLN A 17 -1.73 -19.39 -11.57
N ILE A 18 -0.50 -19.56 -11.07
CA ILE A 18 0.29 -18.47 -10.48
C ILE A 18 0.56 -17.41 -11.55
N ALA A 19 1.05 -17.81 -12.73
CA ALA A 19 1.32 -16.88 -13.82
C ALA A 19 0.06 -16.14 -14.29
N LEU A 20 -1.07 -16.85 -14.43
CA LEU A 20 -2.35 -16.24 -14.77
C LEU A 20 -2.82 -15.23 -13.71
N THR A 21 -2.65 -15.58 -12.43
CA THR A 21 -2.99 -14.68 -11.32
C THR A 21 -2.11 -13.44 -11.31
N GLN A 22 -0.81 -13.58 -11.51
CA GLN A 22 0.13 -12.46 -11.60
C GLN A 22 -0.18 -11.55 -12.79
N ASN A 23 -0.49 -12.12 -13.96
CA ASN A 23 -0.91 -11.36 -15.13
C ASN A 23 -2.22 -10.59 -14.87
N PHE A 24 -3.18 -11.20 -14.17
CA PHE A 24 -4.42 -10.54 -13.80
C PHE A 24 -4.17 -9.38 -12.82
N LEU A 25 -3.34 -9.62 -11.79
CA LEU A 25 -2.93 -8.58 -10.83
C LEU A 25 -2.24 -7.41 -11.53
N GLY A 26 -1.35 -7.68 -12.49
CA GLY A 26 -0.65 -6.65 -13.27
C GLY A 26 -1.56 -5.79 -14.16
N SER A 27 -2.82 -6.19 -14.36
CA SER A 27 -3.80 -5.35 -15.08
C SER A 27 -4.56 -4.38 -14.16
N ALA A 28 -4.49 -4.55 -12.84
CA ALA A 28 -5.31 -3.80 -11.88
C ALA A 28 -4.90 -2.33 -11.73
N ALA A 29 -3.64 -2.00 -11.98
CA ALA A 29 -3.12 -0.65 -11.87
C ALA A 29 -1.99 -0.39 -12.87
N SER A 30 -1.71 0.88 -13.14
CA SER A 30 -0.59 1.32 -13.97
C SER A 30 0.23 2.39 -13.26
N LEU A 31 1.48 2.54 -13.70
CA LEU A 31 2.47 3.40 -13.05
C LEU A 31 3.20 4.23 -14.11
N THR A 32 3.30 5.53 -13.90
CA THR A 32 4.02 6.45 -14.80
C THR A 32 4.92 7.39 -14.01
N VAL A 33 6.07 7.72 -14.61
CA VAL A 33 6.99 8.75 -14.15
C VAL A 33 7.22 9.73 -15.30
N PRO A 34 6.43 10.82 -15.40
CA PRO A 34 6.39 11.64 -16.61
C PRO A 34 7.74 12.32 -16.91
N ALA A 35 8.34 12.95 -15.91
CA ALA A 35 9.57 13.74 -16.03
C ALA A 35 10.37 13.74 -14.74
N LEU A 36 11.67 14.00 -14.88
CA LEU A 36 12.59 14.31 -13.79
C LEU A 36 13.04 15.76 -13.94
N VAL A 37 12.96 16.55 -12.88
CA VAL A 37 13.35 17.96 -12.88
C VAL A 37 14.39 18.17 -11.78
N THR A 38 15.53 18.75 -12.14
CA THR A 38 16.51 19.19 -11.14
C THR A 38 16.25 20.65 -10.79
N ASN A 39 15.98 20.92 -9.51
CA ASN A 39 15.72 22.24 -8.96
C ASN A 39 16.68 22.51 -7.78
N GLY A 40 17.79 23.20 -8.06
CA GLY A 40 18.86 23.37 -7.08
C GLY A 40 19.44 22.03 -6.63
N ASN A 41 19.34 21.73 -5.34
CA ASN A 41 19.81 20.48 -4.73
C ASN A 41 18.72 19.40 -4.66
N ASN A 42 17.56 19.58 -5.32
CA ASN A 42 16.50 18.58 -5.35
C ASN A 42 16.30 18.00 -6.75
N LEU A 43 16.16 16.68 -6.81
CA LEU A 43 15.54 15.98 -7.93
C LEU A 43 14.05 15.82 -7.61
N GLU A 44 13.22 16.52 -8.38
CA GLU A 44 11.77 16.51 -8.26
C GLU A 44 11.16 15.64 -9.37
N PHE A 45 10.25 14.75 -9.02
CA PHE A 45 9.51 13.92 -9.98
C PHE A 45 8.19 13.44 -9.42
N ASN A 46 7.23 13.21 -10.31
CA ASN A 46 5.92 12.69 -9.98
C ASN A 46 5.85 11.20 -10.28
N VAL A 47 5.22 10.45 -9.39
CA VAL A 47 4.84 9.06 -9.61
C VAL A 47 3.32 9.00 -9.64
N GLU A 48 2.75 8.78 -10.82
CA GLU A 48 1.30 8.68 -10.97
C GLU A 48 0.89 7.20 -10.91
N VAL A 49 -0.10 6.90 -10.08
CA VAL A 49 -0.67 5.58 -9.90
C VAL A 49 -2.11 5.59 -10.42
N THR A 50 -2.36 4.84 -11.49
CA THR A 50 -3.70 4.75 -12.10
C THR A 50 -4.38 3.48 -11.67
N ASN A 51 -5.61 3.59 -11.18
CA ASN A 51 -6.48 2.46 -10.94
C ASN A 51 -7.23 2.06 -12.23
N ASN A 52 -7.01 0.83 -12.69
CA ASN A 52 -7.69 0.26 -13.87
C ASN A 52 -8.87 -0.65 -13.50
N ALA A 53 -9.09 -0.90 -12.21
CA ALA A 53 -10.16 -1.75 -11.71
C ALA A 53 -11.47 -0.97 -11.49
N GLY A 54 -12.59 -1.69 -11.47
CA GLY A 54 -13.92 -1.14 -11.17
C GLY A 54 -14.22 -0.92 -9.69
N HIS A 55 -13.21 -0.97 -8.83
CA HIS A 55 -13.30 -0.79 -7.36
C HIS A 55 -12.03 -0.11 -6.84
N LYS A 56 -11.98 0.23 -5.55
CA LYS A 56 -10.76 0.76 -4.92
C LYS A 56 -9.56 -0.19 -5.09
N VAL A 57 -8.35 0.33 -5.30
CA VAL A 57 -7.11 -0.48 -5.35
C VAL A 57 -6.23 -0.20 -4.12
N PRO A 58 -5.85 -1.24 -3.35
CA PRO A 58 -6.36 -2.63 -3.39
C PRO A 58 -7.73 -2.77 -2.69
N SER A 59 -8.64 -3.59 -3.22
CA SER A 59 -9.94 -3.89 -2.55
C SER A 59 -9.77 -4.89 -1.38
N ALA A 60 -10.87 -5.42 -0.85
CA ALA A 60 -11.00 -6.35 0.29
C ALA A 60 -11.05 -5.69 1.68
N TYR A 61 -11.21 -6.55 2.70
CA TYR A 61 -11.03 -6.20 4.11
C TYR A 61 -9.57 -5.79 4.38
N PRO A 62 -9.24 -5.17 5.53
CA PRO A 62 -7.93 -4.54 5.84
C PRO A 62 -6.69 -5.45 5.92
N SER A 63 -6.67 -6.54 5.17
CA SER A 63 -5.51 -7.42 4.99
C SER A 63 -4.56 -6.96 3.88
N ARG A 64 -5.07 -6.25 2.86
CA ARG A 64 -4.29 -5.93 1.66
C ARG A 64 -3.67 -4.54 1.73
N ARG A 65 -2.47 -4.41 1.19
CA ARG A 65 -1.80 -3.12 0.96
C ARG A 65 -1.14 -3.08 -0.41
N VAL A 66 -1.09 -1.88 -0.99
CA VAL A 66 -0.26 -1.54 -2.16
C VAL A 66 0.66 -0.41 -1.75
N TRP A 67 1.89 -0.37 -2.23
CA TRP A 67 2.79 0.74 -1.95
C TRP A 67 3.81 0.95 -3.06
N LEU A 68 4.44 2.12 -3.06
CA LEU A 68 5.52 2.44 -3.97
C LEU A 68 6.87 2.00 -3.40
N HIS A 69 7.65 1.29 -4.22
CA HIS A 69 9.09 1.11 -4.01
C HIS A 69 9.85 1.93 -5.04
N VAL A 70 10.58 2.94 -4.57
CA VAL A 70 11.27 3.93 -5.41
C VAL A 70 12.76 3.88 -5.15
N VAL A 71 13.54 3.78 -6.22
CA VAL A 71 15.00 3.81 -6.19
C VAL A 71 15.48 4.92 -7.12
N VAL A 72 16.28 5.85 -6.60
CA VAL A 72 16.98 6.85 -7.40
C VAL A 72 18.46 6.53 -7.42
N LYS A 73 19.05 6.54 -8.62
CA LYS A 73 20.49 6.31 -8.84
C LYS A 73 21.14 7.53 -9.48
N ASN A 74 22.41 7.76 -9.15
CA ASN A 74 23.25 8.77 -9.79
C ASN A 74 23.95 8.21 -11.06
N ALA A 75 24.80 9.02 -11.68
CA ALA A 75 25.54 8.65 -12.90
C ALA A 75 26.48 7.44 -12.72
N GLU A 76 26.93 7.19 -11.49
CA GLU A 76 27.79 6.07 -11.13
C GLU A 76 26.98 4.80 -10.80
N ASN A 77 25.66 4.84 -11.03
CA ASN A 77 24.71 3.78 -10.71
C ASN A 77 24.64 3.47 -9.19
N GLN A 78 25.03 4.42 -8.35
CA GLN A 78 24.90 4.32 -6.89
C GLN A 78 23.49 4.74 -6.48
N ILE A 79 22.89 3.98 -5.56
CA ILE A 79 21.59 4.32 -4.98
C ILE A 79 21.77 5.51 -4.03
N ILE A 80 21.11 6.62 -4.35
CA ILE A 80 21.12 7.85 -3.53
C ILE A 80 19.80 8.04 -2.76
N PHE A 81 18.75 7.33 -3.18
CA PHE A 81 17.47 7.27 -2.50
C PHE A 81 16.82 5.90 -2.72
N GLU A 82 16.36 5.25 -1.64
CA GLU A 82 15.55 4.04 -1.70
C GLU A 82 14.45 4.11 -0.63
N SER A 83 13.20 4.02 -1.05
CA SER A 83 12.04 3.96 -0.15
C SER A 83 11.14 2.79 -0.51
N GLY A 84 10.46 2.21 0.49
CA GLY A 84 9.44 1.19 0.29
C GLY A 84 9.96 -0.21 -0.01
N LYS A 85 11.24 -0.50 0.27
CA LYS A 85 11.84 -1.81 -0.02
C LYS A 85 11.28 -2.87 0.91
N PRO A 86 10.64 -3.94 0.39
CA PRO A 86 10.27 -5.08 1.21
C PRO A 86 11.49 -5.95 1.53
N ASP A 87 11.50 -6.55 2.72
CA ASP A 87 12.37 -7.67 3.03
C ASP A 87 11.83 -8.99 2.42
N ALA A 88 12.57 -10.09 2.64
CA ALA A 88 12.19 -11.41 2.12
C ALA A 88 10.87 -11.96 2.69
N ARG A 89 10.36 -11.38 3.78
CA ARG A 89 9.07 -11.73 4.41
C ARG A 89 7.96 -10.72 4.07
N GLY A 90 8.27 -9.72 3.25
CA GLY A 90 7.34 -8.67 2.83
C GLY A 90 7.11 -7.57 3.86
N TYR A 91 7.97 -7.41 4.87
CA TYR A 91 7.96 -6.26 5.78
C TYR A 91 8.65 -5.08 5.10
N ILE A 92 8.14 -3.87 5.35
CA ILE A 92 8.75 -2.60 4.90
C ILE A 92 9.19 -1.78 6.11
N SER A 93 10.08 -0.80 5.93
CA SER A 93 10.73 -0.09 7.04
C SER A 93 9.77 0.53 8.07
N THR A 94 8.57 0.95 7.64
CA THR A 94 7.55 1.52 8.54
C THR A 94 6.83 0.48 9.39
N ASP A 95 6.85 -0.82 9.03
CA ASP A 95 6.21 -1.91 9.79
C ASP A 95 6.72 -1.94 11.25
N ALA A 96 8.01 -1.72 11.48
CA ALA A 96 8.60 -1.79 12.82
C ALA A 96 7.95 -0.81 13.83
N ALA A 97 7.55 0.38 13.37
CA ALA A 97 6.88 1.36 14.23
C ALA A 97 5.41 1.01 14.47
N ARG A 98 4.70 0.58 13.43
CA ARG A 98 3.25 0.32 13.48
C ARG A 98 2.85 -1.05 14.02
N LEU A 99 3.77 -1.99 14.13
CA LEU A 99 3.52 -3.34 14.67
C LEU A 99 3.90 -3.47 16.15
N LYS A 100 4.18 -2.35 16.83
CA LYS A 100 4.44 -2.38 18.28
C LYS A 100 3.26 -2.94 19.04
N ALA A 101 3.54 -3.53 20.20
CA ALA A 101 2.54 -4.25 21.00
C ALA A 101 1.34 -3.38 21.40
N ASP A 102 1.56 -2.10 21.66
CA ASP A 102 0.53 -1.10 21.96
C ASP A 102 -0.34 -0.78 20.73
N CYS A 103 0.26 -0.64 19.54
CA CYS A 103 -0.45 -0.55 18.27
C CYS A 103 -1.29 -1.80 17.97
N MET A 104 -0.78 -2.98 18.29
CA MET A 104 -1.51 -4.23 18.08
C MET A 104 -2.56 -4.51 19.15
N ALA A 105 -2.47 -3.95 20.36
CA ALA A 105 -3.37 -4.30 21.47
C ALA A 105 -4.87 -4.10 21.14
N GLY A 106 -5.71 -5.08 21.47
CA GLY A 106 -7.17 -5.01 21.22
C GLY A 106 -7.90 -3.98 22.08
N HIS A 107 -7.27 -3.48 23.14
CA HIS A 107 -7.74 -2.37 23.95
C HIS A 107 -6.61 -1.37 24.12
N LYS A 108 -6.90 -0.09 23.84
CA LYS A 108 -5.94 1.00 24.02
C LYS A 108 -6.04 1.58 25.43
N LEU A 109 -4.91 2.04 25.94
CA LEU A 109 -4.85 2.81 27.18
C LEU A 109 -5.40 4.22 26.93
N GLU A 110 -5.88 4.87 27.99
CA GLU A 110 -6.30 6.27 27.91
C GLU A 110 -5.13 7.15 27.43
N GLY A 111 -5.41 8.07 26.50
CA GLY A 111 -4.41 8.96 25.91
C GLY A 111 -3.51 8.30 24.84
N PHE A 112 -3.82 7.09 24.39
CA PHE A 112 -3.10 6.43 23.31
C PHE A 112 -3.21 7.19 21.98
N ASP A 113 -2.07 7.46 21.33
CA ASP A 113 -2.02 8.12 20.04
C ASP A 113 -1.97 7.09 18.89
N SER A 114 -3.12 6.90 18.25
CA SER A 114 -3.25 5.96 17.13
C SER A 114 -2.51 6.40 15.86
N SER A 115 -2.17 7.69 15.72
CA SER A 115 -1.49 8.21 14.53
C SER A 115 -0.06 7.68 14.37
N LEU A 116 0.52 7.15 15.45
CA LEU A 116 1.84 6.52 15.46
C LEU A 116 1.83 5.07 14.95
N CYS A 117 0.64 4.52 14.69
CA CYS A 117 0.43 3.10 14.37
C CYS A 117 0.06 2.85 12.91
N TYR A 118 0.21 3.83 12.03
CA TYR A 118 0.07 3.65 10.60
C TYR A 118 0.82 4.74 9.84
N GLU A 119 1.15 4.46 8.58
CA GLU A 119 1.73 5.46 7.69
C GLU A 119 0.62 6.40 7.22
N PRO A 120 0.72 7.74 7.39
CA PRO A 120 -0.27 8.65 6.82
C PRO A 120 -0.24 8.57 5.29
N HIS A 121 -1.27 9.09 4.62
CA HIS A 121 -1.17 9.30 3.18
C HIS A 121 -0.09 10.34 2.87
N ARG A 122 0.65 10.12 1.78
CA ARG A 122 1.80 10.92 1.37
C ARG A 122 1.53 11.51 -0.01
N ASP A 123 1.22 12.80 -0.01
CA ASP A 123 1.22 13.64 -1.22
C ASP A 123 2.67 13.95 -1.63
N VAL A 124 3.50 14.37 -0.66
CA VAL A 124 4.94 14.63 -0.86
C VAL A 124 5.81 13.62 -0.11
N ILE A 125 6.85 13.11 -0.77
CA ILE A 125 7.90 12.29 -0.18
C ILE A 125 9.27 12.93 -0.40
N ASN A 126 9.96 13.26 0.70
CA ASN A 126 11.29 13.88 0.68
C ASN A 126 12.31 13.17 1.58
N ASP A 127 11.90 12.10 2.25
CA ASP A 127 12.76 11.27 3.10
C ASP A 127 12.58 9.79 2.77
N GLN A 128 13.67 9.02 2.82
CA GLN A 128 13.69 7.58 2.52
C GLN A 128 12.85 6.76 3.52
N SER A 129 12.58 7.29 4.72
CA SER A 129 11.75 6.65 5.73
C SER A 129 10.24 6.75 5.44
N GLN A 130 9.83 7.64 4.53
CA GLN A 130 8.42 7.85 4.17
C GLN A 130 8.04 6.94 3.00
N ILE A 131 6.86 6.33 3.07
CA ILE A 131 6.38 5.40 2.04
C ILE A 131 4.95 5.76 1.64
N ALA A 132 4.67 5.86 0.34
CA ALA A 132 3.30 5.95 -0.15
C ALA A 132 2.64 4.57 -0.07
N ILE A 133 1.79 4.37 0.94
CA ILE A 133 1.04 3.12 1.16
C ILE A 133 -0.45 3.37 0.99
N TYR A 134 -1.08 2.61 0.09
CA TYR A 134 -2.51 2.51 -0.14
C TYR A 134 -3.09 1.34 0.65
N GLU A 135 -3.84 1.64 1.69
CA GLU A 135 -4.37 0.65 2.63
C GLU A 135 -5.63 1.18 3.34
N THR A 136 -6.22 0.32 4.15
CA THR A 136 -7.23 0.72 5.13
C THR A 136 -6.68 0.58 6.52
N VAL A 137 -6.98 1.56 7.36
CA VAL A 137 -6.70 1.56 8.80
C VAL A 137 -8.03 1.76 9.51
N LEU A 138 -8.45 0.76 10.28
CA LEU A 138 -9.73 0.81 10.99
C LEU A 138 -9.58 1.59 12.29
N GLY A 139 -10.61 2.38 12.59
CA GLY A 139 -10.86 2.96 13.90
C GLY A 139 -12.02 2.26 14.59
N ASP A 140 -11.94 2.12 15.90
CA ASP A 140 -13.06 1.72 16.75
C ASP A 140 -13.97 2.92 17.10
N VAL A 141 -14.99 2.66 17.92
CA VAL A 141 -15.97 3.67 18.35
C VAL A 141 -15.41 4.75 19.28
N HIS A 142 -14.15 4.62 19.70
CA HIS A 142 -13.42 5.59 20.51
C HIS A 142 -12.29 6.27 19.71
N ASP A 143 -12.33 6.20 18.38
CA ASP A 143 -11.31 6.73 17.46
C ASP A 143 -9.92 6.07 17.59
N ASN A 144 -9.84 4.91 18.27
CA ASN A 144 -8.59 4.17 18.40
C ASN A 144 -8.37 3.23 17.23
N ILE A 145 -7.11 3.08 16.78
CA ILE A 145 -6.77 2.05 15.79
C ILE A 145 -7.16 0.67 16.32
N THR A 146 -7.82 -0.12 15.47
CA THR A 146 -8.17 -1.51 15.79
C THR A 146 -7.83 -2.45 14.65
N HIS A 147 -7.37 -3.65 15.00
CA HIS A 147 -7.18 -4.76 14.08
C HIS A 147 -8.27 -5.83 14.23
N ILE A 148 -9.24 -5.60 15.13
CA ILE A 148 -10.39 -6.48 15.33
C ILE A 148 -11.51 -6.03 14.40
N LEU A 149 -11.76 -6.82 13.34
CA LEU A 149 -12.77 -6.48 12.32
C LEU A 149 -14.15 -6.12 12.90
N LEU A 150 -14.58 -6.81 13.95
CA LEU A 150 -15.89 -6.57 14.59
C LEU A 150 -15.93 -5.29 15.44
N GLN A 151 -14.78 -4.67 15.73
CA GLN A 151 -14.70 -3.38 16.42
C GLN A 151 -14.58 -2.21 15.44
N GLY A 152 -14.28 -2.45 14.17
CA GLY A 152 -14.16 -1.40 13.17
C GLY A 152 -15.48 -0.67 12.97
N SER A 153 -15.53 0.62 13.33
CA SER A 153 -16.68 1.50 13.12
C SER A 153 -16.43 2.55 12.04
N GLN A 154 -15.17 2.83 11.73
CA GLN A 154 -14.75 3.86 10.78
C GLN A 154 -13.36 3.57 10.19
N TYR A 155 -12.96 4.41 9.23
CA TYR A 155 -11.59 4.43 8.72
C TYR A 155 -10.83 5.63 9.27
N LEU A 156 -9.77 5.37 10.03
CA LEU A 156 -8.75 6.39 10.36
C LEU A 156 -7.96 6.80 9.12
N LYS A 157 -7.83 5.87 8.17
CA LYS A 157 -7.27 6.07 6.83
C LYS A 157 -7.95 5.08 5.87
N ASP A 158 -8.39 5.59 4.73
CA ASP A 158 -8.74 4.80 3.55
C ASP A 158 -8.35 5.64 2.33
N ASN A 159 -7.08 5.57 1.98
CA ASN A 159 -6.51 6.29 0.84
C ASN A 159 -6.42 5.41 -0.40
N ARG A 160 -7.08 4.25 -0.43
CA ARG A 160 -7.07 3.39 -1.62
C ARG A 160 -7.69 4.13 -2.79
N ILE A 161 -7.02 4.06 -3.95
CA ILE A 161 -7.39 4.84 -5.14
C ILE A 161 -8.76 4.37 -5.65
N PRO A 162 -9.79 5.23 -5.71
CA PRO A 162 -11.11 4.89 -6.23
C PRO A 162 -11.09 4.52 -7.72
N PRO A 163 -12.12 3.84 -8.25
CA PRO A 163 -12.22 3.61 -9.69
C PRO A 163 -12.53 4.91 -10.44
N ALA A 164 -12.16 4.97 -11.72
CA ALA A 164 -12.57 6.07 -12.60
C ALA A 164 -14.11 6.25 -12.57
N GLY A 165 -14.56 7.50 -12.52
CA GLY A 165 -15.95 7.90 -12.37
C GLY A 165 -16.46 8.00 -10.92
N PHE A 166 -15.65 7.60 -9.92
CA PHE A 166 -16.03 7.75 -8.51
C PHE A 166 -15.89 9.21 -8.05
N THR A 167 -16.95 9.78 -7.47
CA THR A 167 -16.92 11.14 -6.89
C THR A 167 -17.40 11.12 -5.44
N ASN A 168 -16.77 11.91 -4.57
CA ASN A 168 -17.15 12.03 -3.18
C ASN A 168 -18.57 12.57 -3.02
N SER A 169 -18.98 13.49 -3.90
CA SER A 169 -20.35 14.02 -3.94
C SER A 169 -21.39 12.92 -4.14
N LYS A 170 -21.15 11.99 -5.09
CA LYS A 170 -22.07 10.88 -5.34
C LYS A 170 -22.01 9.83 -4.23
N ALA A 171 -20.81 9.47 -3.79
CA ALA A 171 -20.59 8.51 -2.72
C ALA A 171 -21.29 8.93 -1.42
N THR A 172 -21.19 10.21 -1.04
CA THR A 172 -21.85 10.78 0.15
C THR A 172 -23.37 10.60 0.14
N THR A 173 -24.00 10.54 -1.04
CA THR A 173 -25.46 10.33 -1.15
C THR A 173 -25.89 8.86 -1.13
N ILE A 174 -24.97 7.93 -1.42
CA ILE A 174 -25.28 6.50 -1.57
C ILE A 174 -24.77 5.72 -0.38
N GLU A 175 -23.46 5.83 -0.12
CA GLU A 175 -22.76 5.13 0.95
C GLU A 175 -21.57 5.99 1.42
N PRO A 176 -21.80 6.89 2.40
CA PRO A 176 -20.78 7.81 2.91
C PRO A 176 -19.50 7.11 3.38
N GLN A 177 -19.59 5.85 3.84
CA GLN A 177 -18.43 5.09 4.31
C GLN A 177 -17.44 4.73 3.20
N THR A 178 -17.84 4.88 1.93
CA THR A 178 -16.94 4.64 0.78
C THR A 178 -16.07 5.85 0.43
N VAL A 179 -16.37 7.03 0.97
CA VAL A 179 -15.56 8.23 0.76
C VAL A 179 -14.14 7.99 1.32
N PRO A 180 -13.08 8.28 0.56
CA PRO A 180 -11.70 8.19 1.05
C PRO A 180 -11.49 8.98 2.34
N SER A 181 -10.66 8.45 3.24
CA SER A 181 -10.34 9.04 4.54
C SER A 181 -8.84 9.25 4.67
N GLY A 182 -8.42 10.38 5.25
CA GLY A 182 -7.00 10.72 5.45
C GLY A 182 -6.26 11.23 4.22
N VAL A 183 -6.97 11.65 3.16
CA VAL A 183 -6.39 12.20 1.91
C VAL A 183 -6.53 13.73 1.78
N SER A 184 -6.92 14.41 2.86
CA SER A 184 -7.13 15.86 2.83
C SER A 184 -5.82 16.62 2.61
N GLY A 185 -5.85 17.62 1.72
CA GLY A 185 -4.69 18.46 1.39
C GLY A 185 -3.98 18.04 0.10
N ASP A 186 -4.27 16.85 -0.41
CA ASP A 186 -3.87 16.40 -1.72
C ASP A 186 -4.89 16.89 -2.77
N ASN A 187 -4.41 17.67 -3.75
CA ASN A 187 -5.24 18.30 -4.79
C ASN A 187 -5.22 17.52 -6.12
N ASP A 188 -4.57 16.37 -6.17
CA ASP A 188 -4.58 15.50 -7.34
C ASP A 188 -4.91 14.03 -7.03
N PHE A 189 -5.14 13.69 -5.75
CA PHE A 189 -5.83 12.46 -5.36
C PHE A 189 -7.22 12.39 -5.99
N ASN A 190 -7.47 11.32 -6.77
CA ASN A 190 -8.65 11.16 -7.62
C ASN A 190 -8.92 12.38 -8.52
N CYS A 191 -7.86 13.16 -8.80
CA CYS A 191 -7.72 14.40 -9.55
C CYS A 191 -8.50 15.62 -9.04
N VAL A 192 -8.56 15.85 -7.72
CA VAL A 192 -9.37 16.94 -7.14
C VAL A 192 -8.72 18.32 -7.22
N SER A 193 -8.73 18.88 -8.43
CA SER A 193 -8.71 20.33 -8.77
C SER A 193 -8.89 20.49 -10.29
N THR A 194 -8.52 19.44 -11.04
CA THR A 194 -8.66 19.29 -12.49
C THR A 194 -9.91 18.49 -12.89
N GLY A 195 -10.56 17.81 -11.94
CA GLY A 195 -11.85 17.12 -12.10
C GLY A 195 -11.87 15.81 -11.32
N GLU A 196 -12.70 15.74 -10.28
CA GLU A 196 -12.82 14.53 -9.44
C GLU A 196 -13.31 13.32 -10.25
N GLY A 197 -12.72 12.15 -9.96
CA GLY A 197 -13.15 10.86 -10.52
C GLY A 197 -12.25 10.35 -11.64
N CYS A 198 -11.00 10.79 -11.71
CA CYS A 198 -10.06 10.25 -12.69
C CYS A 198 -9.55 8.85 -12.30
N GLY A 199 -9.63 8.44 -11.02
CA GLY A 199 -9.09 7.17 -10.55
C GLY A 199 -7.55 7.11 -10.51
N ILE A 200 -6.89 8.25 -10.29
CA ILE A 200 -5.43 8.41 -10.25
C ILE A 200 -5.05 9.06 -8.91
N ASP A 201 -3.85 8.75 -8.42
CA ASP A 201 -3.17 9.48 -7.36
C ASP A 201 -1.75 9.84 -7.83
N THR A 202 -1.24 11.03 -7.50
CA THR A 202 0.13 11.44 -7.84
C THR A 202 0.94 11.69 -6.59
N VAL A 203 2.06 10.97 -6.45
CA VAL A 203 2.98 11.20 -5.33
C VAL A 203 4.16 12.04 -5.81
N HIS A 204 4.38 13.17 -5.17
CA HIS A 204 5.44 14.13 -5.49
C HIS A 204 6.72 13.83 -4.70
N TYR A 205 7.75 13.32 -5.38
CA TYR A 205 9.05 13.06 -4.77
C TYR A 205 9.96 14.29 -4.87
N GLN A 206 10.67 14.59 -3.78
CA GLN A 206 11.69 15.63 -3.68
C GLN A 206 12.95 15.03 -3.06
N VAL A 207 13.84 14.52 -3.90
CA VAL A 207 15.05 13.81 -3.44
C VAL A 207 16.22 14.77 -3.35
N ASN A 208 16.83 14.89 -2.17
CA ASN A 208 18.07 15.65 -2.02
C ASN A 208 19.22 14.99 -2.80
N ILE A 209 19.80 15.74 -3.73
CA ILE A 209 20.91 15.35 -4.61
C ILE A 209 22.17 16.19 -4.36
N GLU A 210 22.27 16.85 -3.21
CA GLU A 210 23.47 17.58 -2.82
C GLU A 210 24.71 16.67 -2.85
N GLY A 211 25.75 17.11 -3.55
CA GLY A 211 26.97 16.34 -3.74
C GLY A 211 26.84 15.15 -4.70
N GLN A 212 25.67 14.93 -5.31
CA GLN A 212 25.45 13.91 -6.33
C GLN A 212 25.53 14.52 -7.73
N SER A 213 25.92 13.71 -8.71
CA SER A 213 25.98 14.12 -10.12
C SER A 213 25.08 13.23 -10.98
N GLY A 214 24.31 13.89 -11.84
CA GLY A 214 23.49 13.22 -12.85
C GLY A 214 24.30 12.75 -14.07
N PRO A 215 23.67 12.04 -15.03
CA PRO A 215 22.23 11.81 -15.13
C PRO A 215 21.69 10.92 -14.00
N TYR A 216 20.47 11.21 -13.56
CA TYR A 216 19.77 10.40 -12.56
C TYR A 216 18.86 9.40 -13.25
N THR A 217 18.67 8.24 -12.62
CA THR A 217 17.69 7.24 -13.04
C THR A 217 16.73 6.97 -11.88
N VAL A 218 15.44 6.92 -12.18
CA VAL A 218 14.39 6.59 -11.21
C VAL A 218 13.73 5.28 -11.62
N ASP A 219 13.86 4.26 -10.76
CA ASP A 219 13.17 2.98 -10.90
C ASP A 219 12.04 2.91 -9.87
N VAL A 220 10.80 2.74 -10.34
CA VAL A 220 9.59 2.69 -9.51
C VAL A 220 8.89 1.36 -9.73
N ARG A 221 8.48 0.71 -8.62
CA ARG A 221 7.61 -0.46 -8.63
C ARG A 221 6.39 -0.20 -7.75
N LEU A 222 5.21 -0.51 -8.27
CA LEU A 222 3.98 -0.59 -7.49
C LEU A 222 3.85 -2.01 -6.96
N LEU A 223 4.02 -2.17 -5.65
CA LEU A 223 4.07 -3.47 -4.98
C LEU A 223 2.75 -3.76 -4.27
N TYR A 224 2.37 -5.03 -4.23
CA TYR A 224 1.14 -5.52 -3.62
C TYR A 224 1.44 -6.64 -2.63
N GLN A 225 0.74 -6.64 -1.50
CA GLN A 225 0.75 -7.74 -0.55
C GLN A 225 -0.68 -8.09 -0.14
N ALA A 226 -1.04 -9.36 -0.33
CA ALA A 226 -2.39 -9.86 -0.05
C ALA A 226 -2.72 -9.94 1.45
N THR A 227 -1.69 -10.12 2.29
CA THR A 227 -1.84 -10.21 3.74
C THR A 227 -0.69 -9.49 4.42
N GLN A 228 -0.95 -8.26 4.86
CA GLN A 228 0.03 -7.45 5.56
C GLN A 228 0.32 -8.00 6.97
N PRO A 229 1.54 -7.81 7.50
CA PRO A 229 1.92 -8.28 8.84
C PRO A 229 0.95 -7.88 9.94
N GLY A 230 0.50 -6.62 9.95
CA GLY A 230 -0.41 -6.10 11.00
C GLY A 230 -1.76 -6.80 11.06
N PHE A 231 -2.24 -7.39 9.95
CA PHE A 231 -3.46 -8.19 9.99
C PHE A 231 -3.26 -9.50 10.78
N VAL A 232 -2.07 -10.12 10.67
CA VAL A 232 -1.75 -11.38 11.35
C VAL A 232 -1.40 -11.14 12.81
N ASP A 233 -0.58 -10.12 13.07
CA ASP A 233 -0.16 -9.74 14.42
C ASP A 233 -1.34 -9.26 15.26
N GLY A 234 -2.28 -8.53 14.65
CA GLY A 234 -3.54 -8.10 15.26
C GLY A 234 -4.57 -9.21 15.50
N MET A 235 -4.28 -10.47 15.17
CA MET A 235 -5.18 -11.58 15.53
C MET A 235 -5.07 -11.90 17.03
N HIS A 236 -6.06 -11.46 17.81
CA HIS A 236 -6.11 -11.63 19.27
C HIS A 236 -6.66 -12.97 19.78
N ASN A 237 -7.25 -13.80 18.92
CA ASN A 237 -7.82 -15.07 19.33
C ASN A 237 -6.72 -16.14 19.46
N VAL A 238 -6.77 -16.95 20.52
CA VAL A 238 -5.77 -18.00 20.81
C VAL A 238 -6.24 -19.42 20.49
N GLY A 239 -7.30 -19.56 19.71
CA GLY A 239 -7.83 -20.86 19.29
C GLY A 239 -6.94 -21.54 18.24
N ASP A 240 -7.06 -22.87 18.16
CA ASP A 240 -6.21 -23.73 17.33
C ASP A 240 -6.10 -23.28 15.88
N ARG A 241 -7.19 -22.77 15.29
CA ARG A 241 -7.21 -22.30 13.90
C ARG A 241 -6.36 -21.04 13.70
N VAL A 242 -6.40 -20.11 14.64
CA VAL A 242 -5.61 -18.87 14.57
C VAL A 242 -4.14 -19.19 14.79
N ASN A 243 -3.83 -20.02 15.78
CA ASN A 243 -2.45 -20.48 16.01
C ASN A 243 -1.89 -21.20 14.78
N ARG A 244 -2.68 -22.10 14.18
CA ARG A 244 -2.29 -22.79 12.95
C ARG A 244 -2.08 -21.82 11.78
N PHE A 245 -2.94 -20.81 11.62
CA PHE A 245 -2.77 -19.80 10.58
C PHE A 245 -1.47 -19.00 10.76
N LYS A 246 -1.16 -18.56 11.98
CA LYS A 246 0.10 -17.86 12.29
C LYS A 246 1.33 -18.70 11.95
N VAL A 247 1.32 -19.98 12.30
CA VAL A 247 2.39 -20.93 11.93
C VAL A 247 2.53 -21.07 10.40
N MET A 248 1.42 -21.17 9.67
CA MET A 248 1.46 -21.24 8.20
C MET A 248 1.98 -19.94 7.58
N TYR A 249 1.56 -18.80 8.11
CA TYR A 249 2.04 -17.48 7.67
C TYR A 249 3.55 -17.32 7.92
N ASP A 250 4.04 -17.77 9.08
CA ASP A 250 5.47 -17.71 9.37
C ASP A 250 6.29 -18.65 8.49
N ALA A 251 5.76 -19.85 8.21
CA ALA A 251 6.44 -20.83 7.35
C ALA A 251 6.42 -20.44 5.86
N VAL A 252 5.36 -19.77 5.41
CA VAL A 252 5.18 -19.31 4.03
C VAL A 252 4.65 -17.88 4.05
N PRO A 253 5.53 -16.88 4.24
CA PRO A 253 5.15 -15.48 4.20
C PRO A 253 4.50 -15.12 2.86
N PRO A 254 3.48 -14.24 2.83
CA PRO A 254 2.85 -13.84 1.59
C PRO A 254 3.84 -13.17 0.65
N SER A 255 3.89 -13.64 -0.59
CA SER A 255 4.67 -13.02 -1.66
C SER A 255 4.27 -11.56 -1.85
N VAL A 256 5.29 -10.73 -2.06
CA VAL A 256 5.11 -9.38 -2.57
C VAL A 256 5.06 -9.46 -4.10
N GLU A 257 3.92 -9.11 -4.68
CA GLU A 257 3.72 -9.11 -6.12
C GLU A 257 3.99 -7.72 -6.69
N VAL A 258 4.49 -7.65 -7.92
CA VAL A 258 4.66 -6.39 -8.65
C VAL A 258 3.42 -6.18 -9.52
N LEU A 259 2.68 -5.09 -9.28
CA LEU A 259 1.53 -4.72 -10.10
C LEU A 259 1.97 -3.97 -11.36
N ALA A 260 2.91 -3.04 -11.21
CA ALA A 260 3.39 -2.20 -12.30
C ALA A 260 4.81 -1.71 -12.04
N THR A 261 5.52 -1.35 -13.10
CA THR A 261 6.87 -0.78 -13.04
C THR A 261 7.00 0.40 -13.98
N ALA A 262 7.80 1.40 -13.60
CA ALA A 262 8.18 2.51 -14.46
C ALA A 262 9.66 2.85 -14.22
N THR A 263 10.38 3.21 -15.28
CA THR A 263 11.76 3.70 -15.21
C THR A 263 11.86 5.00 -15.98
N LYS A 264 12.62 5.97 -15.46
CA LYS A 264 12.89 7.25 -16.10
C LYS A 264 14.36 7.65 -16.01
#